data_AF-A0A967D6X8-F1
#
_entry.id   AF-A0A967D6X8-F1
#
_cell.length_a   1.000
_cell.length_b   1.000
_cell.length_c   1.000
_cell.angle_alpha   90.00
_cell.angle_beta   90.00
_cell.angle_gamma   90.00
#
_symmetry.space_group_name_H-M   'P 1'
#
loop_
_entity.id
_entity.type
_entity.pdbx_description
1 polymer ?
#
loop_
_entity_poly.entity_id
_entity_poly.type
_entity_poly.pdbx_seq_one_letter_code
_entity_poly.pdbx_strand_id
1 'polypeptide(L)'
;MSAVLVEDGPDKGAIWHFGEPVKEQRALEAGTAWADLSHLEIVAIKGEDRLTWLHALTTQHHEQLQPGQWQEALILDPQGHVEYQFLLVDDGDTVFLVLDPGYKQTLIEYLNKMKFMLRVDVRDASSEFAVLRAPGAMTDLGGPYALVPRNELEDMRKVFNESATQVGTWALDAMRVAAGRVRIGFETDHKSIPNELGVLNKSVHMAKGCYRGQETVAKIYNLGNPPRRLVLLHLDGSVVTSPPKGTDVMNGE
;
A
#
# COMPACT_ATOMS: atom_id res chain seq x y z
N MET A 1 -1.03 -16.75 -23.36
CA MET A 1 -0.40 -15.46 -23.68
C MET A 1 0.85 -15.32 -22.83
N SER A 2 1.94 -14.74 -23.33
CA SER A 2 3.17 -14.55 -22.56
C SER A 2 3.04 -13.33 -21.64
N ALA A 3 3.45 -13.46 -20.39
CA ALA A 3 3.54 -12.33 -19.47
C ALA A 3 4.56 -11.30 -19.98
N VAL A 4 4.17 -10.02 -19.96
CA VAL A 4 5.08 -8.89 -20.10
C VAL A 4 5.50 -8.46 -18.70
N LEU A 5 6.79 -8.26 -18.47
CA LEU A 5 7.33 -7.89 -17.17
C LEU A 5 7.62 -6.39 -17.10
N VAL A 6 7.54 -5.82 -15.91
CA VAL A 6 8.03 -4.46 -15.64
C VAL A 6 9.56 -4.45 -15.74
N GLU A 7 10.11 -3.57 -16.56
CA GLU A 7 11.55 -3.56 -16.88
C GLU A 7 12.39 -2.73 -15.91
N ASP A 8 11.79 -1.70 -15.29
CA ASP A 8 12.45 -0.72 -14.44
C ASP A 8 11.58 -0.25 -13.25
N GLY A 9 12.16 0.60 -12.40
CA GLY A 9 11.46 1.12 -11.23
C GLY A 9 11.29 0.10 -10.09
N PRO A 10 10.46 0.43 -9.09
CA PRO A 10 10.31 -0.39 -7.87
C PRO A 10 9.66 -1.75 -8.15
N ASP A 11 8.83 -1.88 -9.18
CA ASP A 11 8.12 -3.12 -9.51
C ASP A 11 8.87 -4.01 -10.51
N LYS A 12 10.15 -3.71 -10.78
CA LYS A 12 10.95 -4.45 -11.76
C LYS A 12 10.85 -5.96 -11.54
N GLY A 13 10.48 -6.68 -12.60
CA GLY A 13 10.28 -8.13 -12.60
C GLY A 13 8.86 -8.58 -12.23
N ALA A 14 7.97 -7.68 -11.80
CA ALA A 14 6.55 -7.97 -11.66
C ALA A 14 5.89 -8.19 -13.03
N ILE A 15 4.77 -8.92 -13.05
CA ILE A 15 3.97 -9.09 -14.26
C ILE A 15 3.24 -7.79 -14.53
N TRP A 16 3.53 -7.13 -15.64
CA TRP A 16 2.90 -5.88 -16.04
C TRP A 16 1.52 -6.11 -16.66
N HIS A 17 1.41 -7.03 -17.62
CA HIS A 17 0.16 -7.47 -18.25
C HIS A 17 0.37 -8.77 -19.06
N PHE A 18 -0.71 -9.39 -19.53
CA PHE A 18 -0.70 -10.57 -20.42
C PHE A 18 -1.01 -10.25 -21.88
N GLY A 19 -1.23 -8.98 -22.20
CA GLY A 19 -1.36 -8.50 -23.59
C GLY A 19 -2.75 -7.96 -23.92
N GLU A 20 -3.70 -8.07 -23.00
CA GLU A 20 -5.05 -7.52 -23.17
C GLU A 20 -5.46 -6.62 -21.97
N PRO A 21 -4.77 -5.48 -21.71
CA PRO A 21 -4.96 -4.68 -20.49
C PRO A 21 -6.40 -4.27 -20.21
N VAL A 22 -7.19 -3.96 -21.25
CA VAL A 22 -8.60 -3.59 -21.11
C VAL A 22 -9.46 -4.77 -20.64
N LYS A 23 -9.17 -5.99 -21.11
CA LYS A 23 -9.88 -7.20 -20.62
C LYS A 23 -9.45 -7.53 -19.20
N GLU A 24 -8.17 -7.38 -18.89
CA GLU A 24 -7.63 -7.55 -17.54
C GLU A 24 -8.31 -6.60 -16.55
N GLN A 25 -8.43 -5.31 -16.88
CA GLN A 25 -9.15 -4.32 -16.07
C GLN A 25 -10.62 -4.71 -15.86
N ARG A 26 -11.34 -5.09 -16.92
CA ARG A 26 -12.76 -5.49 -16.81
C ARG A 26 -12.95 -6.72 -15.91
N ALA A 27 -12.04 -7.69 -15.98
CA ALA A 27 -12.08 -8.87 -15.11
C ALA A 27 -11.82 -8.49 -13.64
N LEU A 28 -10.94 -7.52 -13.39
CA LEU A 28 -10.66 -6.99 -12.07
C LEU A 28 -11.86 -6.23 -11.49
N GLU A 29 -12.52 -5.38 -12.28
CA GLU A 29 -13.77 -4.69 -11.92
C GLU A 29 -14.92 -5.68 -11.64
N ALA A 30 -15.03 -6.74 -12.43
CA ALA A 30 -16.02 -7.80 -12.22
C ALA A 30 -15.71 -8.70 -11.00
N GLY A 31 -14.53 -8.57 -10.39
CA GLY A 31 -14.08 -9.38 -9.29
C GLY A 31 -13.70 -10.82 -9.68
N THR A 32 -13.53 -11.11 -10.97
CA THR A 32 -13.18 -12.43 -11.51
C THR A 32 -11.70 -12.51 -11.91
N ALA A 33 -10.85 -11.70 -11.28
CA ALA A 33 -9.42 -11.66 -11.54
C ALA A 33 -8.58 -11.73 -10.26
N TRP A 34 -7.36 -12.22 -10.40
CA TRP A 34 -6.34 -12.23 -9.36
C TRP A 34 -5.02 -11.73 -9.92
N ALA A 35 -4.12 -11.26 -9.06
CA ALA A 35 -2.81 -10.78 -9.48
C ALA A 35 -1.71 -11.27 -8.55
N ASP A 36 -0.55 -11.46 -9.15
CA ASP A 36 0.66 -11.84 -8.44
C ASP A 36 1.41 -10.62 -7.94
N LEU A 37 1.46 -10.45 -6.61
CA LEU A 37 2.16 -9.38 -5.93
C LEU A 37 3.36 -9.90 -5.11
N SER A 38 3.93 -11.05 -5.50
CA SER A 38 5.06 -11.69 -4.80
C SER A 38 6.39 -10.93 -4.85
N HIS A 39 6.43 -9.82 -5.63
CA HIS A 39 7.53 -8.86 -5.66
C HIS A 39 7.51 -7.88 -4.48
N LEU A 40 6.36 -7.70 -3.82
CA LEU A 40 6.25 -6.85 -2.64
C LEU A 40 7.07 -7.41 -1.48
N GLU A 41 7.56 -6.52 -0.63
CA GLU A 41 8.36 -6.87 0.53
C GLU A 41 7.49 -7.08 1.77
N ILE A 42 7.91 -7.98 2.66
CA ILE A 42 7.15 -8.35 3.85
C ILE A 42 8.02 -8.27 5.09
N VAL A 43 7.54 -7.55 6.10
CA VAL A 43 8.13 -7.51 7.45
C VAL A 43 7.17 -8.21 8.41
N ALA A 44 7.65 -9.19 9.17
CA ALA A 44 6.88 -9.83 10.22
C ALA A 44 7.21 -9.21 11.57
N ILE A 45 6.17 -8.96 12.37
CA ILE A 45 6.23 -8.44 13.73
C ILE A 45 5.47 -9.40 14.64
N LYS A 46 6.21 -10.27 15.32
CA LYS A 46 5.65 -11.28 16.22
C LYS A 46 5.70 -10.80 17.66
N GLY A 47 4.69 -11.11 18.47
CA GLY A 47 4.75 -10.91 19.92
C GLY A 47 3.47 -10.36 20.54
N GLU A 48 3.43 -10.39 21.88
CA GLU A 48 2.24 -10.04 22.66
C GLU A 48 1.91 -8.56 22.60
N ASP A 49 2.93 -7.69 22.47
CA ASP A 49 2.76 -6.24 22.47
C ASP A 49 2.63 -5.64 21.05
N ARG A 50 2.55 -6.48 20.00
CA ARG A 50 2.68 -6.02 18.60
C ARG A 50 1.60 -5.00 18.18
N LEU A 51 0.35 -5.17 18.58
CA LEU A 51 -0.75 -4.29 18.18
C LEU A 51 -0.72 -2.96 18.94
N THR A 52 -0.48 -2.99 20.25
CA THR A 52 -0.34 -1.76 21.06
C THR A 52 0.91 -0.97 20.66
N TRP A 53 2.00 -1.67 20.32
CA TRP A 53 3.22 -1.05 19.83
C TRP A 53 3.05 -0.41 18.45
N LEU A 54 2.48 -1.12 17.49
CA LEU A 54 2.15 -0.54 16.18
C LEU A 54 1.15 0.61 16.33
N HIS A 55 0.16 0.49 17.22
CA HIS A 55 -0.75 1.60 17.50
C HIS A 55 0.00 2.86 17.94
N ALA A 56 1.05 2.76 18.76
CA ALA A 56 1.81 3.94 19.16
C ALA A 56 2.68 4.55 18.04
N LEU A 57 3.12 3.73 17.07
CA LEU A 57 4.05 4.14 16.02
C LEU A 57 3.38 4.63 14.74
N THR A 58 2.20 4.12 14.42
CA THR A 58 1.55 4.40 13.13
C THR A 58 0.43 5.43 13.27
N THR A 59 -0.10 5.88 12.14
CA THR A 59 -1.26 6.78 12.07
C THR A 59 -2.61 6.06 12.26
N GLN A 60 -2.65 4.74 12.44
CA GLN A 60 -3.88 3.93 12.37
C GLN A 60 -4.21 3.22 13.70
N HIS A 61 -5.48 2.92 13.95
CA HIS A 61 -5.93 2.25 15.17
C HIS A 61 -5.85 0.71 15.09
N HIS A 62 -4.87 0.11 15.77
CA HIS A 62 -4.61 -1.34 15.68
C HIS A 62 -5.07 -2.18 16.87
N GLU A 63 -5.38 -1.61 18.03
CA GLU A 63 -5.66 -2.38 19.26
C GLU A 63 -6.91 -3.27 19.18
N GLN A 64 -7.79 -3.00 18.21
CA GLN A 64 -9.01 -3.77 17.95
C GLN A 64 -8.95 -4.55 16.63
N LEU A 65 -7.78 -4.59 15.97
CA LEU A 65 -7.60 -5.30 14.72
C LEU A 65 -7.87 -6.79 14.92
N GLN A 66 -8.82 -7.34 14.16
CA GLN A 66 -9.10 -8.76 14.21
C GLN A 66 -8.17 -9.55 13.27
N PRO A 67 -7.84 -10.80 13.60
CA PRO A 67 -7.08 -11.66 12.70
C PRO A 67 -7.70 -11.75 11.30
N GLY A 68 -6.87 -11.68 10.26
CA GLY A 68 -7.26 -11.70 8.85
C GLY A 68 -7.81 -10.38 8.31
N GLN A 69 -8.02 -9.36 9.15
CA GLN A 69 -8.43 -8.04 8.67
C GLN A 69 -7.22 -7.25 8.15
N TRP A 70 -7.35 -6.75 6.93
CA TRP A 70 -6.35 -5.87 6.32
C TRP A 70 -6.61 -4.42 6.70
N GLN A 71 -5.53 -3.68 6.94
CA GLN A 71 -5.54 -2.23 7.13
C GLN A 71 -4.40 -1.57 6.34
N GLU A 72 -4.53 -0.27 6.11
CA GLU A 72 -3.43 0.58 5.68
C GLU A 72 -3.00 1.52 6.81
N ALA A 73 -1.71 1.81 6.89
CA ALA A 73 -1.16 2.71 7.88
C ALA A 73 0.07 3.46 7.36
N LEU A 74 0.37 4.59 7.99
CA LEU A 74 1.55 5.40 7.74
C LEU A 74 2.40 5.47 9.01
N ILE A 75 3.70 5.69 8.83
CA ILE A 75 4.60 6.18 9.88
C ILE A 75 5.08 7.55 9.45
N LEU A 76 5.06 8.50 10.38
CA LEU A 76 5.46 9.89 10.15
C LEU A 76 6.74 10.26 10.90
N ASP A 77 7.43 11.26 10.37
CA ASP A 77 8.48 11.97 11.09
C ASP A 77 7.88 12.93 12.15
N PRO A 78 8.70 13.57 13.02
CA PRO A 78 8.19 14.52 14.01
C PRO A 78 7.53 15.76 13.41
N GLN A 79 7.84 16.09 12.16
CA GLN A 79 7.26 17.21 11.41
C GLN A 79 5.91 16.83 10.76
N GLY A 80 5.54 15.55 10.75
CA GLY A 80 4.31 15.03 10.17
C GLY A 80 4.45 14.60 8.70
N HIS A 81 5.67 14.54 8.16
CA HIS A 81 5.91 14.02 6.82
C HIS A 81 5.82 12.50 6.82
N VAL A 82 5.35 11.94 5.71
CA VAL A 82 5.22 10.49 5.52
C VAL A 82 6.60 9.85 5.31
N GLU A 83 7.03 8.99 6.24
CA GLU A 83 8.27 8.22 6.13
C GLU A 83 8.02 6.82 5.52
N TYR A 84 6.92 6.18 5.93
CA TYR A 84 6.55 4.84 5.46
C TYR A 84 5.05 4.74 5.21
N GLN A 85 4.69 3.93 4.21
CA GLN A 85 3.33 3.52 3.89
C GLN A 85 3.33 2.00 3.72
N PHE A 86 2.35 1.32 4.32
CA PHE A 86 2.20 -0.13 4.16
C PHE A 86 0.76 -0.58 4.37
N LEU A 87 0.44 -1.73 3.80
CA LEU A 87 -0.68 -2.54 4.21
C LEU A 87 -0.24 -3.47 5.34
N LEU A 88 -1.18 -3.91 6.18
CA LEU A 88 -0.90 -4.90 7.20
C LEU A 88 -2.07 -5.82 7.47
N VAL A 89 -1.75 -7.02 7.95
CA VAL A 89 -2.71 -8.02 8.41
C VAL A 89 -2.13 -8.73 9.64
N ASP A 90 -2.99 -9.02 10.62
CA ASP A 90 -2.64 -9.81 11.81
C ASP A 90 -3.16 -11.24 11.67
N ASP A 91 -2.43 -12.24 12.16
CA ASP A 91 -2.91 -13.64 12.22
C ASP A 91 -3.32 -14.10 13.63
N GLY A 92 -3.27 -13.21 14.62
CA GLY A 92 -3.48 -13.51 16.04
C GLY A 92 -2.20 -13.63 16.86
N ASP A 93 -1.03 -13.82 16.23
CA ASP A 93 0.29 -13.91 16.87
C ASP A 93 1.34 -12.97 16.23
N THR A 94 1.23 -12.74 14.93
CA THR A 94 2.16 -11.98 14.10
C THR A 94 1.40 -11.00 13.20
N VAL A 95 1.87 -9.75 13.17
CA VAL A 95 1.47 -8.77 12.15
C VAL A 95 2.44 -8.83 10.99
N PHE A 96 1.93 -8.86 9.77
CA PHE A 96 2.72 -8.79 8.55
C PHE A 96 2.50 -7.43 7.88
N LEU A 97 3.56 -6.65 7.74
CA LEU A 97 3.56 -5.41 6.98
C LEU A 97 3.96 -5.69 5.54
N VAL A 98 3.19 -5.20 4.58
CA VAL A 98 3.41 -5.35 3.14
C VAL A 98 3.79 -4.00 2.55
N LEU A 99 4.95 -3.95 1.89
CA LEU A 99 5.62 -2.73 1.46
C LEU A 99 5.96 -2.81 -0.02
N ASP A 100 6.04 -1.63 -0.65
CA ASP A 100 6.72 -1.49 -1.93
C ASP A 100 8.22 -1.84 -1.79
N PRO A 101 8.86 -2.40 -2.84
CA PRO A 101 10.27 -2.76 -2.79
C PRO A 101 11.19 -1.56 -2.49
N GLY A 102 12.16 -1.78 -1.60
CA GLY A 102 13.22 -0.83 -1.25
C GLY A 102 13.05 -0.16 0.11
N TYR A 103 11.91 -0.34 0.78
CA TYR A 103 11.62 0.26 2.09
C TYR A 103 11.85 -0.69 3.27
N LYS A 104 11.84 -2.00 3.04
CA LYS A 104 11.87 -3.02 4.11
C LYS A 104 13.05 -2.86 5.07
N GLN A 105 14.27 -2.77 4.53
CA GLN A 105 15.47 -2.78 5.37
C GLN A 105 15.53 -1.55 6.31
N THR A 106 15.23 -0.37 5.77
CA THR A 106 15.22 0.86 6.56
C THR A 106 14.07 0.86 7.57
N LEU A 107 12.92 0.30 7.23
CA LEU A 107 11.81 0.12 8.16
C LEU A 107 12.17 -0.83 9.31
N ILE A 108 12.82 -1.98 9.03
CA ILE A 108 13.27 -2.91 10.08
C ILE A 108 14.25 -2.21 11.04
N GLU A 109 15.19 -1.43 10.52
CA GLU A 109 16.13 -0.65 11.32
C GLU A 109 15.42 0.40 12.19
N TYR A 110 14.46 1.11 11.62
CA TYR A 110 13.62 2.07 12.34
C TYR A 110 12.83 1.39 13.47
N LEU A 111 12.11 0.30 13.16
CA LEU A 111 11.29 -0.45 14.10
C LEU A 111 12.15 -1.00 15.25
N ASN A 112 13.33 -1.55 14.96
CA ASN A 112 14.24 -2.04 16.01
C ASN A 112 14.74 -0.93 16.94
N LYS A 113 14.95 0.29 16.44
CA LYS A 113 15.28 1.45 17.30
C LYS A 113 14.10 1.84 18.21
N MET A 114 12.87 1.61 17.79
CA MET A 114 11.65 1.99 18.52
C MET A 114 11.13 0.90 19.50
N LYS A 115 11.73 -0.29 19.52
CA LYS A 115 11.28 -1.48 20.26
C LYS A 115 11.49 -1.41 21.80
N PHE A 116 12.05 -0.32 22.35
CA PHE A 116 12.55 -0.27 23.73
C PHE A 116 11.59 -0.87 24.77
N MET A 117 12.03 -1.96 25.44
CA MET A 117 11.30 -2.73 26.47
C MET A 117 10.06 -3.52 26.03
N LEU A 118 9.70 -3.56 24.75
CA LEU A 118 8.49 -4.25 24.26
C LEU A 118 8.78 -5.67 23.76
N ARG A 119 7.84 -6.60 24.01
CA ARG A 119 7.94 -8.02 23.66
C ARG A 119 7.48 -8.26 22.23
N VAL A 120 8.24 -7.73 21.28
CA VAL A 120 8.02 -7.91 19.84
C VAL A 120 9.30 -8.38 19.18
N ASP A 121 9.22 -9.13 18.09
CA ASP A 121 10.35 -9.50 17.24
C ASP A 121 10.07 -9.05 15.80
N VAL A 122 11.04 -8.37 15.20
CA VAL A 122 10.89 -7.74 13.87
C VAL A 122 11.90 -8.38 12.93
N ARG A 123 11.41 -8.93 11.82
CA ARG A 123 12.24 -9.64 10.85
C ARG A 123 11.72 -9.51 9.43
N ASP A 124 12.61 -9.71 8.48
CA ASP A 124 12.23 -9.94 7.09
C ASP A 124 11.48 -11.28 6.97
N ALA A 125 10.33 -11.25 6.29
CA ALA A 125 9.52 -12.42 5.98
C ALA A 125 9.24 -12.52 4.47
N SER A 126 9.93 -11.74 3.65
CA SER A 126 9.77 -11.70 2.19
C SER A 126 10.10 -13.04 1.53
N SER A 127 10.95 -13.88 2.14
CA SER A 127 11.26 -15.25 1.67
C SER A 127 10.31 -16.33 2.20
N GLU A 128 9.44 -15.99 3.15
CA GLU A 128 8.51 -16.93 3.77
C GLU A 128 7.09 -16.75 3.25
N PHE A 129 6.72 -15.52 2.94
CA PHE A 129 5.39 -15.18 2.47
C PHE A 129 5.45 -14.43 1.14
N ALA A 130 4.34 -14.46 0.43
CA ALA A 130 4.04 -13.64 -0.73
C ALA A 130 2.63 -13.06 -0.59
N VAL A 131 2.36 -11.96 -1.29
CA VAL A 131 1.03 -11.40 -1.38
C VAL A 131 0.45 -11.69 -2.75
N LEU A 132 -0.83 -12.05 -2.78
CA LEU A 132 -1.65 -12.09 -3.98
C LEU A 132 -2.80 -11.11 -3.82
N ARG A 133 -3.21 -10.45 -4.91
CA ARG A 133 -4.55 -9.88 -4.99
C ARG A 133 -5.49 -11.01 -5.34
N ALA A 134 -6.35 -11.42 -4.40
CA ALA A 134 -7.27 -12.54 -4.57
C ALA A 134 -8.50 -12.17 -5.42
N PRO A 135 -9.20 -13.15 -6.03
CA PRO A 135 -10.49 -12.92 -6.66
C PRO A 135 -11.50 -12.31 -5.69
N GLY A 136 -12.42 -11.49 -6.22
CA GLY A 136 -13.45 -10.80 -5.44
C GLY A 136 -13.57 -9.32 -5.80
N ALA A 137 -14.63 -8.69 -5.30
CA ALA A 137 -14.88 -7.26 -5.49
C ALA A 137 -13.75 -6.42 -4.87
N MET A 138 -13.36 -5.33 -5.54
CA MET A 138 -12.31 -4.45 -5.03
C MET A 138 -12.74 -3.82 -3.70
N THR A 139 -11.85 -3.89 -2.70
CA THR A 139 -12.02 -3.20 -1.42
C THR A 139 -11.47 -1.78 -1.49
N ASP A 140 -11.75 -0.95 -0.49
CA ASP A 140 -11.15 0.40 -0.38
C ASP A 140 -9.60 0.37 -0.32
N LEU A 141 -9.03 -0.76 0.09
CA LEU A 141 -7.58 -0.99 0.13
C LEU A 141 -7.01 -1.48 -1.22
N GLY A 142 -7.86 -1.82 -2.19
CA GLY A 142 -7.49 -2.42 -3.49
C GLY A 142 -7.42 -3.95 -3.53
N GLY A 143 -7.84 -4.60 -2.44
CA GLY A 143 -7.87 -6.05 -2.32
C GLY A 143 -9.07 -6.68 -3.02
N PRO A 144 -9.55 -7.85 -2.53
CA PRO A 144 -9.05 -8.57 -1.36
C PRO A 144 -7.61 -9.03 -1.55
N TYR A 145 -6.86 -9.06 -0.46
CA TYR A 145 -5.46 -9.53 -0.44
C TYR A 145 -5.37 -10.86 0.29
N ALA A 146 -4.50 -11.73 -0.20
CA ALA A 146 -4.14 -12.99 0.45
C ALA A 146 -2.65 -12.95 0.78
N LEU A 147 -2.32 -13.16 2.05
CA LEU A 147 -0.97 -13.45 2.49
C LEU A 147 -0.78 -14.97 2.42
N VAL A 148 0.16 -15.43 1.59
CA VAL A 148 0.32 -16.84 1.25
C VAL A 148 1.74 -17.29 1.61
N PRO A 149 1.91 -18.36 2.40
CA PRO A 149 3.21 -19.01 2.58
C PRO A 149 3.82 -19.38 1.22
N ARG A 150 5.11 -19.11 1.01
CA ARG A 150 5.76 -19.34 -0.31
C ARG A 150 5.76 -20.81 -0.74
N ASN A 151 5.74 -21.75 0.21
CA ASN A 151 5.62 -23.17 -0.06
C ASN A 151 4.22 -23.58 -0.57
N GLU A 152 3.19 -22.74 -0.37
CA GLU A 152 1.82 -22.96 -0.84
C GLU A 152 1.47 -22.09 -2.06
N LEU A 153 2.36 -21.18 -2.46
CA LEU A 153 2.09 -20.16 -3.48
C LEU A 153 1.70 -20.77 -4.82
N GLU A 154 2.41 -21.80 -5.28
CA GLU A 154 2.09 -22.45 -6.56
C GLU A 154 0.73 -23.15 -6.56
N ASP A 155 0.33 -23.73 -5.43
CA ASP A 155 -0.97 -24.39 -5.33
C ASP A 155 -2.10 -23.35 -5.25
N MET A 156 -1.90 -22.24 -4.53
CA MET A 156 -2.85 -21.12 -4.53
C MET A 156 -3.02 -20.52 -5.93
N ARG A 157 -1.93 -20.34 -6.69
CA ARG A 157 -1.99 -19.88 -8.08
C ARG A 157 -2.81 -20.81 -8.97
N LYS A 158 -2.67 -22.13 -8.82
CA LYS A 158 -3.49 -23.11 -9.55
C LYS A 158 -4.96 -22.97 -9.20
N VAL A 159 -5.29 -22.91 -7.90
CA VAL A 159 -6.68 -22.76 -7.41
C VAL A 159 -7.32 -21.48 -7.96
N PHE A 160 -6.62 -20.34 -7.93
CA PHE A 160 -7.17 -19.10 -8.50
C PHE A 160 -7.34 -19.18 -10.02
N ASN A 161 -6.43 -19.84 -10.74
CA ASN A 161 -6.54 -20.03 -12.19
C ASN A 161 -7.72 -20.93 -12.61
N GLU A 162 -8.30 -21.73 -11.71
CA GLU A 162 -9.50 -22.54 -12.01
C GLU A 162 -10.76 -21.68 -12.15
N SER A 163 -10.80 -20.50 -11.51
CA SER A 163 -12.03 -19.70 -11.37
C SER A 163 -11.86 -18.20 -11.69
N ALA A 164 -10.63 -17.72 -11.85
CA ALA A 164 -10.33 -16.32 -12.07
C ALA A 164 -9.18 -16.11 -13.07
N THR A 165 -9.22 -14.99 -13.78
CA THR A 165 -8.19 -14.60 -14.73
C THR A 165 -7.00 -13.98 -14.00
N GLN A 166 -5.78 -14.46 -14.26
CA GLN A 166 -4.59 -13.75 -13.80
C GLN A 166 -4.42 -12.44 -14.57
N VAL A 167 -4.16 -11.34 -13.86
CA VAL A 167 -3.90 -10.01 -14.43
C VAL A 167 -2.56 -9.48 -13.95
N GLY A 168 -1.99 -8.54 -14.71
CA GLY A 168 -0.77 -7.84 -14.33
C GLY A 168 -1.01 -6.59 -13.48
N THR A 169 0.09 -5.97 -13.03
CA THR A 169 0.10 -4.76 -12.21
C THR A 169 -0.44 -3.54 -12.94
N TRP A 170 -0.47 -3.52 -14.29
CA TRP A 170 -1.00 -2.36 -15.02
C TRP A 170 -2.49 -2.13 -14.74
N ALA A 171 -3.29 -3.20 -14.77
CA ALA A 171 -4.72 -3.09 -14.45
C ALA A 171 -4.94 -2.67 -12.99
N LEU A 172 -4.13 -3.19 -12.07
CA LEU A 172 -4.18 -2.81 -10.66
C LEU A 172 -3.81 -1.35 -10.44
N ASP A 173 -2.75 -0.86 -11.09
CA ASP A 173 -2.28 0.52 -10.96
C ASP A 173 -3.28 1.49 -11.57
N ALA A 174 -3.86 1.16 -12.73
CA ALA A 174 -4.94 1.96 -13.33
C ALA A 174 -6.15 2.11 -12.36
N MET A 175 -6.58 1.01 -11.72
CA MET A 175 -7.67 1.06 -10.74
C MET A 175 -7.27 1.77 -9.45
N ARG A 176 -6.00 1.68 -9.02
CA ARG A 176 -5.47 2.45 -7.89
C ARG A 176 -5.54 3.95 -8.16
N VAL A 177 -5.03 4.40 -9.31
CA VAL A 177 -5.04 5.80 -9.73
C VAL A 177 -6.47 6.32 -9.85
N ALA A 178 -7.36 5.56 -10.49
CA ALA A 178 -8.77 5.93 -10.63
C ALA A 178 -9.48 6.05 -9.27
N ALA A 179 -9.10 5.24 -8.28
CA ALA A 179 -9.62 5.31 -6.91
C ALA A 179 -8.97 6.40 -6.04
N GLY A 180 -7.99 7.14 -6.58
CA GLY A 180 -7.23 8.16 -5.84
C GLY A 180 -6.40 7.58 -4.70
N ARG A 181 -5.96 6.31 -4.81
CA ARG A 181 -5.14 5.65 -3.78
C ARG A 181 -3.68 6.00 -3.99
N VAL A 182 -3.09 6.65 -2.99
CA VAL A 182 -1.70 7.10 -3.02
C VAL A 182 -0.73 5.95 -2.84
N ARG A 183 0.39 6.02 -3.55
CA ARG A 183 1.56 5.16 -3.43
C ARG A 183 2.80 6.00 -3.12
N ILE A 184 3.51 5.63 -2.06
CA ILE A 184 4.71 6.34 -1.61
C ILE A 184 5.79 6.38 -2.71
N GLY A 185 6.43 7.55 -2.88
CA GLY A 185 7.43 7.79 -3.94
C GLY A 185 6.86 8.08 -5.34
N PHE A 186 5.57 7.81 -5.56
CA PHE A 186 4.86 8.17 -6.79
C PHE A 186 4.12 9.50 -6.64
N GLU A 187 3.12 9.53 -5.76
CA GLU A 187 2.36 10.75 -5.46
C GLU A 187 2.88 11.50 -4.22
N THR A 188 3.96 10.99 -3.59
CA THR A 188 4.59 11.61 -2.42
C THR A 188 6.05 11.99 -2.67
N ASP A 189 6.50 12.95 -1.89
CA ASP A 189 7.88 13.38 -1.71
C ASP A 189 8.24 13.47 -0.22
N HIS A 190 9.48 13.81 0.08
CA HIS A 190 10.01 13.93 1.45
C HIS A 190 9.34 15.00 2.33
N LYS A 191 8.42 15.82 1.79
CA LYS A 191 7.66 16.83 2.53
C LYS A 191 6.16 16.54 2.55
N SER A 192 5.74 15.43 1.97
CA SER A 192 4.34 15.09 1.85
C SER A 192 3.75 14.78 3.21
N ILE A 193 2.60 15.36 3.51
CA ILE A 193 1.87 15.14 4.75
C ILE A 193 0.50 14.51 4.47
N PRO A 194 -0.10 13.76 5.41
CA PRO A 194 -1.38 13.09 5.18
C PRO A 194 -2.52 14.01 4.70
N ASN A 195 -2.55 15.25 5.17
CA ASN A 195 -3.58 16.23 4.81
C ASN A 195 -3.57 16.61 3.31
N GLU A 196 -2.47 16.38 2.60
CA GLU A 196 -2.35 16.64 1.16
C GLU A 196 -2.90 15.47 0.32
N LEU A 197 -2.97 14.26 0.89
CA LEU A 197 -3.01 13.00 0.15
C LEU A 197 -4.40 12.33 0.10
N GLY A 198 -5.41 12.90 0.76
CA GLY A 198 -6.75 12.31 0.81
C GLY A 198 -6.85 11.01 1.63
N VAL A 199 -5.92 10.81 2.58
CA VAL A 199 -5.79 9.59 3.41
C VAL A 199 -6.38 9.74 4.82
N LEU A 200 -6.95 10.90 5.16
CA LEU A 200 -7.60 11.12 6.45
C LEU A 200 -8.85 10.26 6.58
N ASN A 201 -9.03 9.61 7.73
CA ASN A 201 -10.04 8.57 7.99
C ASN A 201 -9.93 7.32 7.11
N LYS A 202 -8.82 7.16 6.39
CA LYS A 202 -8.45 5.94 5.65
C LYS A 202 -7.21 5.33 6.27
N SER A 203 -6.03 5.85 5.95
CA SER A 203 -4.75 5.47 6.55
C SER A 203 -4.41 6.24 7.83
N VAL A 204 -5.11 7.35 8.10
CA VAL A 204 -4.96 8.12 9.35
C VAL A 204 -6.28 8.11 10.14
N HIS A 205 -6.24 7.53 11.34
CA HIS A 205 -7.39 7.51 12.23
C HIS A 205 -7.48 8.83 13.01
N MET A 206 -8.52 9.64 12.77
CA MET A 206 -8.58 10.98 13.38
C MET A 206 -8.96 10.98 14.86
N ALA A 207 -9.51 9.87 15.37
CA ALA A 207 -9.96 9.73 16.75
C ALA A 207 -9.08 8.80 17.61
N LYS A 208 -7.90 8.40 17.13
CA LYS A 208 -6.98 7.55 17.93
C LYS A 208 -6.11 8.40 18.86
N GLY A 209 -5.39 7.73 19.75
CA GLY A 209 -4.42 8.35 20.65
C GLY A 209 -3.19 8.93 19.96
N CYS A 210 -2.18 9.27 20.77
CA CYS A 210 -0.96 9.91 20.31
C CYS A 210 -0.17 9.04 19.31
N TYR A 211 0.30 9.63 18.22
CA TYR A 211 1.31 9.05 17.33
C TYR A 211 2.29 10.14 16.86
N ARG A 212 3.47 9.72 16.41
CA ARG A 212 4.51 10.64 15.96
C ARG A 212 4.03 11.50 14.78
N GLY A 213 4.28 12.81 14.83
CA GLY A 213 3.87 13.75 13.78
C GLY A 213 2.39 14.15 13.80
N GLN A 214 1.60 13.68 14.78
CA GLN A 214 0.16 13.99 14.87
C GLN A 214 -0.13 15.49 15.03
N GLU A 215 0.72 16.26 15.72
CA GLU A 215 0.47 17.69 15.96
C GLU A 215 0.27 18.45 14.65
N THR A 216 1.12 18.22 13.65
CA THR A 216 0.99 18.81 12.31
C THR A 216 -0.33 18.39 11.66
N VAL A 217 -0.65 17.09 11.67
CA VAL A 217 -1.86 16.54 11.05
C VAL A 217 -3.12 17.13 11.67
N ALA A 218 -3.20 17.14 13.00
CA ALA A 218 -4.32 17.64 13.77
C ALA A 218 -4.47 19.16 13.65
N LYS A 219 -3.37 19.92 13.65
CA LYS A 219 -3.40 21.37 13.48
C LYS A 219 -3.97 21.76 12.12
N ILE A 220 -3.52 21.12 11.05
CA ILE A 220 -4.00 21.41 9.69
C ILE A 220 -5.46 20.97 9.54
N TYR A 221 -5.83 19.82 10.09
CA TYR A 221 -7.21 19.33 10.03
C TYR A 221 -8.21 20.28 10.72
N ASN A 222 -7.87 20.82 11.89
CA ASN A 222 -8.80 21.62 12.68
C ASN A 222 -8.78 23.13 12.34
N LEU A 223 -7.62 23.67 11.97
CA LEU A 223 -7.39 25.12 11.95
C LEU A 223 -6.74 25.63 10.67
N GLY A 224 -6.36 24.76 9.75
CA GLY A 224 -5.51 25.12 8.62
C GLY A 224 -6.05 24.66 7.27
N ASN A 225 -5.23 24.91 6.25
CA ASN A 225 -5.35 24.31 4.95
C ASN A 225 -4.01 23.62 4.62
N PRO A 226 -4.03 22.43 3.99
CA PRO A 226 -2.79 21.82 3.55
C PRO A 226 -2.14 22.71 2.47
N PRO A 227 -0.80 22.79 2.42
CA PRO A 227 -0.11 23.67 1.48
C PRO A 227 -0.22 23.17 0.02
N ARG A 228 -0.50 21.87 -0.17
CA ARG A 228 -0.81 21.26 -1.46
C ARG A 228 -2.03 20.34 -1.34
N ARG A 229 -2.57 19.91 -2.46
CA ARG A 229 -3.62 18.89 -2.51
C ARG A 229 -3.40 18.00 -3.72
N LEU A 230 -3.39 16.70 -3.49
CA LEU A 230 -3.43 15.72 -4.57
C LEU A 230 -4.80 15.77 -5.25
N VAL A 231 -4.80 15.85 -6.57
CA VAL A 231 -6.02 15.91 -7.39
C VAL A 231 -5.90 14.97 -8.59
N LEU A 232 -7.03 14.47 -9.07
CA LEU A 232 -7.10 13.73 -10.32
C LEU A 232 -7.28 14.71 -11.48
N LEU A 233 -6.43 14.62 -12.50
CA LEU A 233 -6.54 15.43 -13.72
C LEU A 233 -7.19 14.61 -14.83
N HIS A 234 -8.27 15.16 -15.39
CA HIS A 234 -8.87 14.65 -16.62
C HIS A 234 -8.29 15.44 -17.79
N LEU A 235 -7.44 14.79 -18.57
CA LEU A 235 -6.89 15.37 -19.79
C LEU A 235 -7.95 15.29 -20.90
N ASP A 236 -8.07 16.34 -21.70
CA ASP A 236 -9.06 16.42 -22.79
C ASP A 236 -8.79 15.46 -23.95
N GLY A 237 -7.61 14.82 -23.95
CA GLY A 237 -7.18 13.87 -24.98
C GLY A 237 -6.87 14.51 -26.33
N SER A 238 -6.75 15.85 -26.39
CA SER A 238 -6.38 16.57 -27.60
C SER A 238 -4.97 16.21 -28.11
N VAL A 239 -4.09 15.79 -27.19
CA VAL A 239 -2.76 15.27 -27.48
C VAL A 239 -2.71 13.77 -27.14
N VAL A 240 -2.20 12.96 -28.06
CA VAL A 240 -2.08 11.48 -27.92
C VAL A 240 -0.86 11.08 -27.08
N THR A 241 -0.46 11.91 -26.12
CA THR A 241 0.70 11.65 -25.26
C THR A 241 0.38 12.03 -23.82
N SER A 242 0.68 11.14 -22.89
CA SER A 242 0.61 11.45 -21.46
C SER A 242 1.74 12.41 -21.07
N PRO A 243 1.48 13.41 -20.20
CA PRO A 243 2.53 14.29 -19.71
C PRO A 243 3.55 13.50 -18.87
N PRO A 244 4.86 13.78 -18.99
CA PRO A 244 5.87 13.18 -18.12
C PRO A 244 5.65 13.51 -16.64
N LYS A 245 6.13 12.65 -15.74
CA LYS A 245 6.19 12.95 -14.29
C LYS A 245 6.97 14.26 -14.07
N GLY A 246 6.43 15.14 -13.23
CA GLY A 246 7.03 16.44 -12.93
C GLY A 246 6.68 17.56 -13.91
N THR A 247 5.78 17.32 -14.86
CA THR A 247 5.21 18.39 -15.70
C THR A 247 4.47 19.40 -14.81
N ASP A 248 4.78 20.68 -14.98
CA ASP A 248 4.12 21.76 -14.24
C ASP A 248 2.64 21.85 -14.60
N VAL A 249 1.81 22.05 -13.57
CA VAL A 249 0.37 22.29 -13.73
C VAL A 249 0.10 23.77 -13.51
N MET A 250 -0.26 24.45 -14.59
CA MET A 250 -0.50 25.90 -14.62
C MET A 250 -1.99 26.18 -14.79
N ASN A 251 -2.46 27.33 -14.28
CA ASN A 251 -3.83 27.80 -14.50
C ASN A 251 -3.82 28.94 -15.53
N GLY A 252 -3.86 28.60 -16.81
CA GLY A 252 -3.69 29.54 -17.93
C GLY A 252 -2.26 29.55 -18.48
N GLU A 253 -1.95 30.52 -19.34
CA GLU A 253 -0.56 30.87 -19.71
C GLU A 253 0.19 31.45 -18.52
#